data_AF-A0A2M7IYN0-F1
#
_entry.id   AF-A0A2M7IYN0-F1
#
_cell.length_a   1.000
_cell.length_b   1.000
_cell.length_c   1.000
_cell.angle_alpha   90.00
_cell.angle_beta   90.00
_cell.angle_gamma   90.00
#
_symmetry.space_group_name_H-M   'P 1'
#
loop_
_entity.id
_entity.type
_entity.pdbx_description
1 polymer ?
#
loop_
_entity_poly.entity_id
_entity_poly.type
_entity_poly.pdbx_seq_one_letter_code
_entity_poly.pdbx_strand_id
1 'polypeptide(L)'
;QSLGVGYHLIGENEWLTIAENILQVASNNLATSTALKLTNDNIINNLTGEIGEWTNQNVPAAGLPVTPAADGWFEYNEVVDFKGLNIAPDYYLTDATNQIGKIYVGSAPGLKGFVRGQGGIYGLDLSHTPSEKSAEIGFRCAK
;
A
#
# COMPACT_ATOMS: atom_id res chain seq x y z
N GLN A 1 17.19 4.71 19.30
CA GLN A 1 17.36 3.37 18.70
C GLN A 1 17.57 3.59 17.21
N SER A 2 18.68 3.11 16.63
CA SER A 2 18.91 3.16 15.17
C SER A 2 18.57 1.80 14.56
N LEU A 3 18.04 1.78 13.34
CA LEU A 3 17.61 0.56 12.64
C LEU A 3 18.76 -0.40 12.31
N GLY A 4 20.01 0.05 12.42
CA GLY A 4 21.21 -0.65 11.95
C GLY A 4 21.68 -0.14 10.59
N VAL A 5 22.92 -0.45 10.21
CA VAL A 5 23.50 0.01 8.94
C VAL A 5 22.80 -0.68 7.77
N GLY A 6 22.30 0.14 6.83
CA GLY A 6 21.63 -0.31 5.61
C GLY A 6 20.15 -0.65 5.76
N TYR A 7 19.58 -0.58 6.97
CA TYR A 7 18.15 -0.76 7.14
C TYR A 7 17.39 0.57 7.00
N HIS A 8 16.27 0.54 6.29
CA HIS A 8 15.34 1.65 6.12
C HIS A 8 13.89 1.19 6.20
N LEU A 9 12.96 2.13 6.48
CA LEU A 9 11.54 1.88 6.30
C LEU A 9 11.29 1.52 4.83
N ILE A 10 10.50 0.47 4.58
CA ILE A 10 10.20 0.01 3.23
C ILE A 10 9.78 1.17 2.32
N GLY A 11 10.43 1.24 1.16
CA GLY A 11 10.12 2.20 0.13
C GLY A 11 8.88 1.83 -0.66
N GLU A 12 8.23 2.83 -1.24
CA GLU A 12 7.05 2.59 -2.06
C GLU A 12 7.34 1.67 -3.25
N ASN A 13 8.45 1.92 -3.97
CA ASN A 13 8.86 1.06 -5.07
C ASN A 13 9.26 -0.35 -4.61
N GLU A 14 9.77 -0.49 -3.38
CA GLU A 14 10.10 -1.81 -2.82
C GLU A 14 8.82 -2.59 -2.51
N TRP A 15 7.81 -1.93 -1.94
CA TRP A 15 6.49 -2.52 -1.74
C TRP A 15 5.91 -3.04 -3.05
N LEU A 16 5.86 -2.19 -4.08
CA LEU A 16 5.30 -2.55 -5.38
C LEU A 16 6.10 -3.69 -6.02
N THR A 17 7.43 -3.68 -5.91
CA THR A 17 8.27 -4.77 -6.42
C THR A 17 7.96 -6.11 -5.72
N ILE A 18 7.71 -6.09 -4.41
CA ILE A 18 7.30 -7.28 -3.66
C ILE A 18 5.90 -7.73 -4.10
N ALA A 19 4.96 -6.80 -4.28
CA ALA A 19 3.61 -7.09 -4.76
C ALA A 19 3.63 -7.79 -6.14
N GLU A 20 4.39 -7.26 -7.09
CA GLU A 20 4.57 -7.87 -8.42
C GLU A 20 5.17 -9.27 -8.33
N ASN A 21 6.16 -9.48 -7.47
CA ASN A 21 6.76 -10.80 -7.27
C ASN A 21 5.74 -11.81 -6.72
N ILE A 22 4.89 -11.39 -5.80
CA ILE A 22 3.85 -12.25 -5.21
C ILE A 22 2.81 -12.63 -6.27
N LEU A 23 2.42 -11.69 -7.13
CA LEU A 23 1.41 -11.91 -8.17
C LEU A 23 1.86 -12.87 -9.26
N GLN A 24 3.16 -12.96 -9.51
CA GLN A 24 3.72 -13.93 -10.46
C GLN A 24 3.69 -15.37 -9.96
N VAL A 25 3.41 -15.60 -8.67
CA VAL A 25 3.35 -16.94 -8.08
C VAL A 25 1.91 -17.42 -8.03
N ALA A 26 1.51 -18.22 -9.01
CA ALA A 26 0.13 -18.70 -9.19
C ALA A 26 -0.44 -19.48 -7.99
N SER A 27 0.41 -20.03 -7.11
CA SER A 27 -0.03 -20.74 -5.91
C SER A 27 -0.41 -19.82 -4.74
N ASN A 28 -0.12 -18.52 -4.83
CA ASN A 28 -0.50 -17.57 -3.78
C ASN A 28 -2.00 -17.34 -3.79
N ASN A 29 -2.60 -17.39 -2.60
CA ASN A 29 -3.98 -16.99 -2.39
C ASN A 29 -4.02 -15.64 -1.67
N LEU A 30 -4.26 -14.57 -2.44
CA LEU A 30 -4.25 -13.20 -1.93
C LEU A 30 -5.44 -12.84 -1.05
N ALA A 31 -6.53 -13.62 -1.12
CA ALA A 31 -7.74 -13.33 -0.37
C ALA A 31 -7.62 -13.71 1.11
N THR A 32 -6.82 -14.73 1.44
CA THR A 32 -6.81 -15.32 2.79
C THR A 32 -5.43 -15.68 3.33
N SER A 33 -4.37 -15.59 2.52
CA SER A 33 -3.04 -16.04 2.99
C SER A 33 -2.31 -14.96 3.78
N THR A 34 -1.89 -15.31 4.98
CA THR A 34 -0.94 -14.51 5.77
C THR A 34 0.51 -14.81 5.42
N ALA A 35 0.78 -15.83 4.61
CA ALA A 35 2.10 -16.22 4.13
C ALA A 35 2.10 -16.26 2.60
N LEU A 36 2.88 -15.38 1.99
CA LEU A 36 2.94 -15.21 0.54
C LEU A 36 4.32 -15.62 0.04
N LYS A 37 4.34 -16.41 -1.02
CA LYS A 37 5.56 -16.91 -1.63
C LYS A 37 6.06 -15.93 -2.69
N LEU A 38 7.35 -15.62 -2.65
CA LEU A 38 8.05 -14.84 -3.66
C LEU A 38 8.51 -15.76 -4.80
N THR A 39 8.85 -15.17 -5.96
CA THR A 39 9.35 -15.92 -7.13
C THR A 39 10.64 -16.71 -6.86
N ASN A 40 11.39 -16.32 -5.81
CA ASN A 40 12.61 -17.00 -5.35
C ASN A 40 12.36 -18.01 -4.21
N ASP A 41 11.12 -18.48 -4.05
CA ASP A 41 10.66 -19.42 -3.03
C ASP A 41 10.70 -18.93 -1.57
N ASN A 42 11.22 -17.73 -1.29
CA ASN A 42 11.14 -17.14 0.05
C ASN A 42 9.68 -16.81 0.41
N ILE A 43 9.38 -16.81 1.70
CA ILE A 43 8.06 -16.52 2.23
C ILE A 43 8.10 -15.18 2.96
N ILE A 44 7.17 -14.29 2.61
CA ILE A 44 6.87 -13.07 3.36
C ILE A 44 5.55 -13.24 4.11
N ASN A 45 5.57 -12.89 5.40
CA ASN A 45 4.40 -13.00 6.26
C ASN A 45 3.78 -11.63 6.52
N ASN A 46 2.46 -11.62 6.66
CA ASN A 46 1.64 -10.48 7.06
C ASN A 46 1.92 -9.22 6.22
N LEU A 47 2.13 -9.38 4.91
CA LEU A 47 2.27 -8.22 4.02
C LEU A 47 0.90 -7.55 3.77
N THR A 48 -0.18 -8.32 3.82
CA THR A 48 -1.55 -7.85 3.59
C THR A 48 -2.46 -8.32 4.71
N GLY A 49 -3.45 -7.50 5.08
CA GLY A 49 -4.43 -7.87 6.10
C GLY A 49 -5.17 -6.68 6.69
N GLU A 50 -5.52 -6.79 7.97
CA GLU A 50 -6.18 -5.72 8.75
C GLU A 50 -5.21 -4.60 9.16
N ILE A 51 -3.93 -4.95 9.35
CA ILE A 51 -2.90 -3.99 9.71
C ILE A 51 -2.20 -3.52 8.43
N GLY A 52 -2.27 -2.23 8.16
CA GLY A 52 -1.48 -1.59 7.12
C GLY A 52 -0.04 -1.35 7.57
N GLU A 53 0.85 -1.05 6.64
CA GLU A 53 2.25 -0.72 6.94
C GLU A 53 2.62 0.61 6.32
N TRP A 54 3.26 1.48 7.11
CA TRP A 54 3.84 2.71 6.60
C TRP A 54 4.92 2.41 5.57
N THR A 55 4.92 3.16 4.47
CA THR A 55 6.06 3.26 3.56
C THR A 55 6.81 4.58 3.82
N ASN A 56 7.98 4.73 3.21
CA ASN A 56 8.75 5.97 3.30
C ASN A 56 8.17 7.14 2.48
N GLN A 57 7.03 6.95 1.81
CA GLN A 57 6.43 7.93 0.91
C GLN A 57 5.37 8.79 1.62
N ASN A 58 5.30 10.05 1.19
CA ASN A 58 4.24 10.98 1.57
C ASN A 58 3.82 11.86 0.39
N VAL A 59 2.67 12.50 0.51
CA VAL A 59 2.12 13.43 -0.48
C VAL A 59 1.34 14.54 0.22
N PRO A 60 1.45 15.82 -0.19
CA PRO A 60 0.56 16.86 0.30
C PRO A 60 -0.88 16.59 -0.15
N ALA A 61 -1.88 17.07 0.59
CA ALA A 61 -3.29 16.93 0.21
C ALA A 61 -3.59 17.40 -1.23
N ALA A 62 -2.91 18.44 -1.72
CA ALA A 62 -3.04 18.93 -3.09
C ALA A 62 -2.48 17.97 -4.16
N GLY A 63 -1.64 17.01 -3.77
CA GLY A 63 -1.08 15.97 -4.64
C GLY A 63 -1.85 14.65 -4.59
N LEU A 64 -3.02 14.62 -3.93
CA LEU A 64 -3.85 13.42 -3.90
C LEU A 64 -4.38 13.08 -5.30
N PRO A 65 -4.41 11.79 -5.66
CA PRO A 65 -4.79 11.35 -7.00
C PRO A 65 -6.30 11.46 -7.27
N VAL A 66 -7.10 11.55 -6.21
CA VAL A 66 -8.52 11.90 -6.28
C VAL A 66 -8.73 13.11 -5.38
N THR A 67 -9.57 14.05 -5.78
CA THR A 67 -10.02 15.12 -4.88
C THR A 67 -11.13 14.56 -3.99
N PRO A 68 -10.90 14.32 -2.70
CA PRO A 68 -11.93 13.76 -1.83
C PRO A 68 -13.01 14.82 -1.58
N ALA A 69 -14.25 14.54 -1.99
CA ALA A 69 -15.41 15.29 -1.47
C ALA A 69 -15.74 14.88 -0.02
N ALA A 70 -15.34 13.66 0.35
CA ALA A 70 -15.36 13.06 1.69
C ALA A 70 -14.33 11.91 1.72
N ASP A 71 -14.09 11.35 2.90
CA ASP A 71 -13.25 10.15 3.04
C ASP A 71 -13.89 8.96 2.32
N GLY A 72 -13.11 8.22 1.52
CA GLY A 72 -13.67 7.12 0.75
C GLY A 72 -12.65 6.23 0.06
N TRP A 73 -13.06 4.99 -0.19
CA TRP A 73 -12.34 4.03 -1.03
C TRP A 73 -12.73 4.23 -2.49
N PHE A 74 -11.72 4.28 -3.36
CA PHE A 74 -11.85 4.37 -4.81
C PHE A 74 -11.10 3.20 -5.44
N GLU A 75 -11.63 2.64 -6.52
CA GLU A 75 -10.86 1.70 -7.34
C GLU A 75 -9.80 2.48 -8.15
N TYR A 76 -8.62 1.91 -8.37
CA TYR A 76 -7.57 2.59 -9.15
C TYR A 76 -8.03 2.96 -10.56
N ASN A 77 -8.92 2.18 -11.18
CA ASN A 77 -9.44 2.47 -12.51
C ASN A 77 -10.44 3.65 -12.53
N GLU A 78 -10.95 4.08 -11.38
CA GLU A 78 -11.79 5.28 -11.24
C GLU A 78 -10.97 6.55 -11.08
N VAL A 79 -9.67 6.41 -10.80
CA VAL A 79 -8.73 7.53 -10.65
C VAL A 79 -8.26 8.00 -12.03
N VAL A 80 -8.65 9.21 -12.40
CA VAL A 80 -8.33 9.78 -13.72
C VAL A 80 -6.97 10.50 -13.79
N ASP A 81 -6.37 10.85 -12.64
CA ASP A 81 -5.10 11.57 -12.57
C ASP A 81 -4.31 11.22 -11.31
N PHE A 82 -3.25 10.43 -11.45
CA PHE A 82 -2.39 10.05 -10.33
C PHE A 82 -1.43 11.13 -9.84
N LYS A 83 -1.47 12.35 -10.42
CA LYS A 83 -0.57 13.46 -10.04
C LYS A 83 0.92 13.10 -10.10
N GLY A 84 1.28 12.19 -11.01
CA GLY A 84 2.64 11.70 -11.20
C GLY A 84 3.08 10.60 -10.22
N LEU A 85 2.18 10.10 -9.36
CA LEU A 85 2.46 8.98 -8.48
C LEU A 85 2.44 7.66 -9.26
N ASN A 86 3.52 6.88 -9.16
CA ASN A 86 3.58 5.53 -9.73
C ASN A 86 3.08 4.50 -8.72
N ILE A 87 1.77 4.50 -8.47
CA ILE A 87 1.15 3.77 -7.34
C ILE A 87 0.07 2.79 -7.76
N ALA A 88 -0.33 2.85 -9.03
CA ALA A 88 -1.42 2.08 -9.58
C ALA A 88 -0.90 0.79 -10.22
N PRO A 89 -1.50 -0.37 -9.91
CA PRO A 89 -1.25 -1.59 -10.65
C PRO A 89 -1.96 -1.56 -12.01
N ASP A 90 -1.64 -2.52 -12.87
CA ASP A 90 -2.38 -2.72 -14.11
C ASP A 90 -3.86 -2.99 -13.86
N TYR A 91 -4.75 -2.52 -14.75
CA TYR A 91 -6.20 -2.57 -14.56
C TYR A 91 -6.77 -3.98 -14.35
N TYR A 92 -6.12 -5.02 -14.87
CA TYR A 92 -6.59 -6.40 -14.71
C TYR A 92 -6.30 -6.96 -13.30
N LEU A 93 -5.47 -6.25 -12.51
CA LEU A 93 -5.17 -6.55 -11.12
C LEU A 93 -6.13 -5.84 -10.16
N THR A 94 -6.96 -4.91 -10.64
CA THR A 94 -7.96 -4.21 -9.82
C THR A 94 -9.20 -5.09 -9.68
N ASP A 95 -9.23 -5.94 -8.64
CA ASP A 95 -10.40 -6.74 -8.30
C ASP A 95 -11.15 -6.14 -7.11
N ALA A 96 -12.31 -5.56 -7.39
CA ALA A 96 -13.21 -4.98 -6.40
C ALA A 96 -13.69 -6.00 -5.35
N THR A 97 -13.79 -7.28 -5.73
CA THR A 97 -14.21 -8.40 -4.86
C THR A 97 -13.14 -8.69 -3.81
N ASN A 98 -11.88 -8.70 -4.23
CA ASN A 98 -10.74 -9.03 -3.38
C ASN A 98 -10.02 -7.80 -2.83
N GLN A 99 -10.53 -6.59 -3.10
CA GLN A 99 -10.02 -5.31 -2.58
C GLN A 99 -8.54 -5.07 -2.92
N ILE A 100 -8.06 -5.65 -4.02
CA ILE A 100 -6.63 -5.61 -4.38
C ILE A 100 -6.20 -4.23 -4.83
N GLY A 101 -7.02 -3.56 -5.64
CA GLY A 101 -6.66 -2.33 -6.37
C GLY A 101 -7.38 -1.08 -5.90
N LYS A 102 -7.38 -0.83 -4.58
CA LYS A 102 -8.10 0.29 -3.99
C LYS A 102 -7.19 1.34 -3.38
N ILE A 103 -7.67 2.57 -3.38
CA ILE A 103 -7.07 3.70 -2.70
C ILE A 103 -8.08 4.38 -1.78
N TYR A 104 -7.75 4.54 -0.51
CA TYR A 104 -8.52 5.33 0.44
C TYR A 104 -7.96 6.75 0.49
N VAL A 105 -8.79 7.73 0.20
CA VAL A 105 -8.39 9.13 0.19
C VAL A 105 -9.15 9.86 1.30
N GLY A 106 -8.43 10.38 2.28
CA GLY A 106 -9.01 11.17 3.37
C GLY A 106 -9.07 12.67 3.05
N SER A 107 -10.13 13.32 3.49
CA SER A 107 -10.46 14.74 3.31
C SER A 107 -9.67 15.68 4.23
N ALA A 108 -9.04 15.17 5.29
CA ALA A 108 -8.28 16.00 6.21
C ALA A 108 -7.11 16.71 5.49
N PRO A 109 -6.84 18.00 5.80
CA PRO A 109 -5.75 18.73 5.17
C PRO A 109 -4.38 18.25 5.67
N GLY A 110 -3.32 18.65 4.95
CA GLY A 110 -1.93 18.44 5.39
C GLY A 110 -1.18 17.36 4.60
N LEU A 111 -0.10 16.87 5.19
CA LEU A 111 0.74 15.82 4.61
C LEU A 111 0.08 14.46 4.86
N LYS A 112 0.01 13.63 3.82
CA LYS A 112 -0.51 12.27 3.87
C LYS A 112 0.64 11.29 3.77
N GLY A 113 0.67 10.30 4.64
CA GLY A 113 1.62 9.20 4.53
C GLY A 113 1.00 8.04 3.76
N PHE A 114 1.85 7.21 3.19
CA PHE A 114 1.40 6.04 2.45
C PHE A 114 1.33 4.86 3.40
N VAL A 115 0.13 4.32 3.55
CA VAL A 115 -0.12 3.08 4.29
C VAL A 115 -0.53 2.01 3.30
N ARG A 116 0.23 0.93 3.21
CA ARG A 116 0.00 -0.15 2.25
C ARG A 116 -0.46 -1.44 2.92
N GLY A 117 -1.09 -2.33 2.14
CA GLY A 117 -1.40 -3.70 2.58
C GLY A 117 -2.71 -3.86 3.35
N GLN A 118 -3.33 -2.76 3.77
CA GLN A 118 -4.66 -2.80 4.38
C GLN A 118 -5.71 -3.12 3.32
N GLY A 119 -6.46 -4.20 3.54
CA GLY A 119 -7.53 -4.64 2.64
C GLY A 119 -7.05 -5.29 1.34
N GLY A 120 -5.75 -5.26 0.99
CA GLY A 120 -5.25 -5.91 -0.21
C GLY A 120 -3.82 -5.52 -0.57
N ILE A 121 -3.21 -6.25 -1.51
CA ILE A 121 -1.78 -6.11 -1.83
C ILE A 121 -1.39 -4.77 -2.46
N TYR A 122 -2.30 -4.12 -3.22
CA TYR A 122 -2.15 -2.72 -3.65
C TYR A 122 -3.08 -1.76 -2.90
N GLY A 123 -3.72 -2.19 -1.81
CA GLY A 123 -4.46 -1.28 -0.94
C GLY A 123 -3.55 -0.14 -0.49
N LEU A 124 -3.97 1.10 -0.72
CA LEU A 124 -3.26 2.31 -0.33
C LEU A 124 -4.19 3.22 0.47
N ASP A 125 -3.87 3.46 1.72
CA ASP A 125 -4.57 4.43 2.55
C ASP A 125 -3.74 5.72 2.68
N LEU A 126 -4.35 6.84 2.26
CA LEU A 126 -3.83 8.20 2.29
C LEU A 126 -4.63 9.11 3.25
N SER A 127 -5.45 8.55 4.13
CA SER A 127 -6.21 9.33 5.10
C SER A 127 -5.35 9.81 6.26
N HIS A 128 -4.31 9.04 6.61
CA HIS A 128 -3.47 9.28 7.77
C HIS A 128 -2.36 10.29 7.54
N THR A 129 -2.02 11.00 8.62
CA THR A 129 -0.85 11.88 8.63
C THR A 129 0.40 11.08 9.04
N PRO A 130 1.60 11.33 8.48
CA PRO A 130 2.81 10.57 8.84
C PRO A 130 3.21 10.67 10.33
N SER A 131 2.68 11.64 11.06
CA SER A 131 2.88 11.80 12.50
C SER A 131 1.93 10.97 13.37
N GLU A 132 0.93 10.34 12.76
CA GLU A 132 -0.11 9.60 13.46
C GLU A 132 0.42 8.28 14.02
N LYS A 133 -0.12 7.88 15.17
CA LYS A 133 0.12 6.57 15.80
C LYS A 133 -1.20 5.82 15.81
N SER A 134 -1.23 4.66 15.18
CA SER A 134 -2.40 3.78 15.13
C SER A 134 -2.00 2.36 15.57
N ALA A 135 -2.94 1.64 16.18
CA ALA A 135 -2.80 0.20 16.43
C ALA A 135 -3.02 -0.63 15.15
N GLU A 136 -3.56 0.00 14.11
CA GLU A 136 -3.90 -0.61 12.82
C GLU A 136 -2.81 -0.37 11.77
N ILE A 137 -1.72 0.33 12.13
CA ILE A 137 -0.62 0.63 11.20
C ILE A 137 0.73 0.25 11.83
N GLY A 138 1.44 -0.66 11.17
CA GLY A 138 2.78 -1.11 11.50
C GLY A 138 3.87 -0.46 10.66
N PHE A 139 5.09 -1.00 10.80
CA PHE A 139 6.25 -0.63 10.00
C PHE A 139 7.00 -1.89 9.59
N ARG A 140 7.56 -1.89 8.38
CA ARG A 140 8.48 -2.92 7.91
C ARG A 140 9.78 -2.29 7.47
N CYS A 141 10.88 -2.91 7.88
CA CYS A 141 12.21 -2.47 7.45
C CYS A 141 12.68 -3.34 6.28
N ALA A 142 13.32 -2.70 5.30
CA ALA A 142 14.04 -3.32 4.20
C ALA A 142 15.55 -3.06 4.36
N LYS A 143 16.37 -3.78 3.60
CA LYS A 143 17.83 -3.64 3.53
C LYS A 143 18.34 -4.00 2.13
#